data_AF-A0A256YVZ9-F1
#
_entry.id   AF-A0A256YVZ9-F1
#
_cell.length_a   1.000
_cell.length_b   1.000
_cell.length_c   1.000
_cell.angle_alpha   90.00
_cell.angle_beta   90.00
_cell.angle_gamma   90.00
#
_symmetry.space_group_name_H-M   'P 1'
#
loop_
_entity.id
_entity.type
_entity.pdbx_description
1 polymer ?
#
loop_
_entity_poly.entity_id
_entity_poly.type
_entity_poly.pdbx_seq_one_letter_code
_entity_poly.pdbx_strand_id
1 'polypeptide(L)'
;MSRHRVFKDNDILTLASIPATSVLIEALIPRKLTTVSFLESIKDLDIIKYSFTATILTPLYLDIVRKSIEGNNIDVSKYVYEAINNIVTNPFIRTNTALGYLLLSIPLTYSLIKCSLTLSQKEITCLDNVRKCVGKVTIDLLKRSRAKSFYSTLRMLRPSYTDVFVGIIPDINYSGNIELSLFEVLTYSAYMDLIAKELIDGYPLTFITLKKLRSLCSEINVKC
;
A
#
# COMPACT_ATOMS: atom_id res chain seq x y z
N MET A 1 0.33 -26.53 20.17
CA MET A 1 -0.16 -25.25 20.73
C MET A 1 0.69 -24.13 20.16
N SER A 2 0.11 -23.28 19.31
CA SER A 2 0.76 -22.09 18.76
C SER A 2 0.99 -21.09 19.89
N ARG A 3 2.25 -20.74 20.19
CA ARG A 3 2.55 -19.57 21.03
C ARG A 3 2.14 -18.35 20.21
N HIS A 4 0.97 -17.78 20.48
CA HIS A 4 0.59 -16.49 19.89
C HIS A 4 1.67 -15.46 20.26
N ARG A 5 2.30 -14.83 19.25
CA ARG A 5 3.20 -13.71 19.48
C ARG A 5 2.42 -12.60 20.17
N VAL A 6 2.87 -12.21 21.36
CA VAL A 6 2.34 -11.05 22.07
C VAL A 6 3.10 -9.83 21.56
N PHE A 7 2.42 -8.95 20.84
CA PHE A 7 2.97 -7.65 20.44
C PHE A 7 2.84 -6.67 21.60
N LYS A 8 3.94 -6.01 21.98
CA LYS A 8 3.90 -4.90 22.92
C LYS A 8 3.48 -3.62 22.20
N ASP A 9 2.99 -2.62 22.92
CA ASP A 9 2.57 -1.33 22.33
C ASP A 9 3.69 -0.68 21.50
N ASN A 10 4.94 -0.80 21.96
CA ASN A 10 6.10 -0.30 21.22
C ASN A 10 6.32 -1.04 19.88
N ASP A 11 6.03 -2.35 19.83
CA ASP A 11 6.12 -3.13 18.60
C ASP A 11 5.04 -2.69 17.61
N ILE A 12 3.81 -2.46 18.10
CA ILE A 12 2.68 -1.99 17.29
C ILE A 12 3.00 -0.62 16.69
N LEU A 13 3.52 0.31 17.49
CA LEU A 13 3.92 1.63 17.02
C LEU A 13 5.03 1.55 15.98
N THR A 14 6.03 0.69 16.19
CA THR A 14 7.12 0.48 15.23
C THR A 14 6.60 -0.06 13.90
N LEU A 15 5.75 -1.10 13.95
CA LEU A 15 5.14 -1.72 12.77
C LEU A 15 4.26 -0.76 11.97
N ALA A 16 3.63 0.22 12.64
CA ALA A 16 2.85 1.26 11.98
C ALA A 16 3.72 2.41 11.42
N SER A 17 4.78 2.77 12.14
CA SER A 17 5.65 3.91 11.78
C SER A 17 6.55 3.61 10.60
N ILE A 18 7.00 2.37 10.43
CA ILE A 18 7.84 1.95 9.29
C ILE A 18 7.16 2.25 7.94
N PRO A 19 5.96 1.72 7.62
CA PRO A 19 5.31 2.04 6.36
C PRO A 19 4.99 3.55 6.30
N ALA A 20 4.39 4.14 7.33
CA ALA A 20 4.08 5.58 7.32
C ALA A 20 5.28 6.47 6.92
N THR A 21 6.47 6.20 7.48
CA THR A 21 7.71 6.94 7.20
C THR A 21 8.32 6.58 5.85
N SER A 22 8.11 5.35 5.36
CA SER A 22 8.63 4.90 4.06
C SER A 22 8.05 5.66 2.88
N VAL A 23 6.95 6.42 3.06
CA VAL A 23 6.45 7.37 2.07
C VAL A 23 7.51 8.42 1.68
N LEU A 24 8.47 8.72 2.56
CA LEU A 24 9.60 9.61 2.26
C LEU A 24 10.48 9.08 1.12
N ILE A 25 10.54 7.76 0.92
CA ILE A 25 11.27 7.17 -0.21
C ILE A 25 10.68 7.67 -1.52
N GLU A 26 9.36 7.86 -1.59
CA GLU A 26 8.68 8.40 -2.77
C GLU A 26 9.11 9.84 -3.10
N ALA A 27 9.50 10.61 -2.08
CA ALA A 27 10.04 11.96 -2.24
C ALA A 27 11.49 11.96 -2.76
N LEU A 28 12.22 10.88 -2.50
CA LEU A 28 13.64 10.75 -2.81
C LEU A 28 13.90 10.09 -4.17
N ILE A 29 12.88 9.56 -4.84
CA ILE A 29 13.02 8.97 -6.19
C ILE A 29 13.03 10.11 -7.22
N PRO A 30 14.17 10.40 -7.88
CA PRO A 30 14.22 11.42 -8.92
C PRO A 30 13.40 10.98 -10.14
N ARG A 31 12.67 11.92 -10.74
CA ARG A 31 11.94 11.75 -12.02
C ARG A 31 10.90 10.61 -12.00
N LYS A 32 9.89 10.71 -11.12
CA LYS A 32 8.70 9.84 -11.21
C LYS A 32 8.00 10.00 -12.57
N LEU A 33 7.73 8.89 -13.24
CA LEU A 33 7.02 8.82 -14.52
C LEU A 33 5.50 9.06 -14.40
N THR A 34 4.94 9.11 -13.18
CA THR A 34 3.48 9.05 -12.94
C THR A 34 2.90 10.27 -12.19
N THR A 35 3.56 11.42 -12.20
CA THR A 35 3.00 12.64 -11.58
C THR A 35 1.71 13.07 -12.26
N VAL A 36 0.61 13.02 -11.49
CA VAL A 36 -0.73 13.46 -11.88
C VAL A 36 -0.76 14.99 -11.98
N SER A 37 -1.08 15.56 -13.13
CA SER A 37 -0.68 16.93 -13.51
C SER A 37 -1.36 18.13 -12.80
N PHE A 38 -2.02 17.98 -11.64
CA PHE A 38 -2.81 19.07 -11.02
C PHE A 38 -2.22 19.70 -9.75
N LEU A 39 -1.21 19.09 -9.14
CA LEU A 39 -0.50 19.62 -7.97
C LEU A 39 0.96 19.87 -8.38
N GLU A 40 1.46 21.07 -8.07
CA GLU A 40 2.76 21.67 -8.45
C GLU A 40 3.79 20.73 -9.11
N SER A 41 4.31 21.16 -10.27
CA SER A 41 5.37 20.43 -10.99
C SER A 41 6.56 20.11 -10.08
N ILE A 42 7.13 18.91 -10.30
CA ILE A 42 8.22 18.17 -9.61
C ILE A 42 9.41 18.95 -9.01
N LYS A 43 9.55 20.26 -9.21
CA LYS A 43 10.69 21.04 -8.70
C LYS A 43 10.66 21.32 -7.20
N ASP A 44 9.52 21.15 -6.52
CA ASP A 44 9.38 21.40 -5.08
C ASP A 44 8.91 20.13 -4.32
N LEU A 45 9.67 19.04 -4.46
CA LEU A 45 9.56 17.87 -3.56
C LEU A 45 10.03 18.27 -2.16
N ASP A 46 9.12 18.91 -1.42
CA ASP A 46 9.40 19.36 -0.07
C ASP A 46 9.39 18.16 0.89
N ILE A 47 10.58 17.75 1.33
CA ILE A 47 10.79 16.70 2.34
C ILE A 47 9.98 16.97 3.61
N ILE A 48 9.68 18.25 3.91
CA ILE A 48 8.86 18.67 5.04
C ILE A 48 7.41 18.19 4.83
N LYS A 49 6.83 18.40 3.64
CA LYS A 49 5.48 17.90 3.30
C LYS A 49 5.38 16.38 3.42
N TYR A 50 6.40 15.64 2.99
CA TYR A 50 6.43 14.18 3.14
C TYR A 50 6.66 13.73 4.60
N SER A 51 7.43 14.50 5.37
CA SER A 51 7.63 14.22 6.81
C SER A 51 6.31 14.38 7.57
N PHE A 52 5.54 15.45 7.27
CA PHE A 52 4.19 15.62 7.79
C PHE A 52 3.22 14.53 7.28
N THR A 53 3.39 14.07 6.05
CA THR A 53 2.59 12.96 5.50
C THR A 53 2.79 11.69 6.33
N ALA A 54 4.02 11.37 6.74
CA ALA A 54 4.27 10.23 7.60
C ALA A 54 3.48 10.33 8.92
N THR A 55 3.49 11.49 9.58
CA THR A 55 2.71 11.72 10.82
C THR A 55 1.22 11.53 10.61
N ILE A 56 0.67 11.96 9.47
CA ILE A 56 -0.75 11.78 9.13
C ILE A 56 -1.09 10.31 8.83
N LEU A 57 -0.15 9.55 8.27
CA LEU A 57 -0.35 8.13 7.95
C LEU A 57 -0.18 7.20 9.16
N THR A 58 0.62 7.57 10.16
CA THR A 58 0.87 6.71 11.34
C THR A 58 -0.40 6.24 12.05
N PRO A 59 -1.40 7.10 12.37
CA PRO A 59 -2.65 6.66 12.99
C PRO A 59 -3.41 5.63 12.15
N LEU A 60 -3.39 5.80 10.82
CA LEU A 60 -4.05 4.91 9.89
C LEU A 60 -3.37 3.52 9.87
N TYR A 61 -2.04 3.48 9.83
CA TYR A 61 -1.31 2.20 9.95
C TYR A 61 -1.44 1.58 11.33
N LEU A 62 -1.52 2.36 12.41
CA LEU A 62 -1.78 1.84 13.76
C LEU A 62 -3.09 1.05 13.81
N ASP A 63 -4.16 1.59 13.20
CA ASP A 63 -5.44 0.89 13.12
C ASP A 63 -5.35 -0.38 12.26
N ILE A 64 -4.62 -0.35 11.13
CA ILE A 64 -4.35 -1.54 10.30
C ILE A 64 -3.61 -2.62 11.12
N VAL A 65 -2.55 -2.25 11.83
CA VAL A 65 -1.77 -3.17 12.67
C VAL A 65 -2.67 -3.80 13.72
N ARG A 66 -3.45 -3.00 14.46
CA ARG A 66 -4.38 -3.50 15.49
C ARG A 66 -5.41 -4.47 14.92
N LYS A 67 -6.11 -4.09 13.84
CA LYS A 67 -7.09 -4.97 13.19
C LYS A 67 -6.47 -6.26 12.67
N SER A 68 -5.27 -6.19 12.11
CA SER A 68 -4.55 -7.38 11.64
C SER A 68 -4.23 -8.34 12.79
N ILE A 69 -3.83 -7.83 13.96
CA ILE A 69 -3.56 -8.63 15.17
C ILE A 69 -4.86 -9.25 15.71
N GLU A 70 -5.93 -8.46 15.78
CA GLU A 70 -7.21 -8.86 16.38
C GLU A 70 -8.01 -9.88 15.58
N GLY A 71 -7.72 -10.07 14.29
CA GLY A 71 -8.58 -10.92 13.44
C GLY A 71 -9.43 -10.16 12.44
N ASN A 72 -9.54 -8.84 12.60
CA ASN A 72 -10.48 -7.99 11.89
C ASN A 72 -10.03 -7.72 10.44
N ASN A 73 -10.96 -7.86 9.50
CA ASN A 73 -10.70 -7.51 8.09
C ASN A 73 -10.71 -5.99 7.89
N ILE A 74 -9.94 -5.53 6.90
CA ILE A 74 -9.96 -4.14 6.43
C ILE A 74 -10.44 -4.07 4.98
N ASP A 75 -10.99 -2.93 4.58
CA ASP A 75 -11.34 -2.62 3.19
C ASP A 75 -10.26 -1.68 2.62
N VAL A 76 -9.34 -2.21 1.80
CA VAL A 76 -8.18 -1.46 1.28
C VAL A 76 -8.62 -0.19 0.57
N SER A 77 -9.69 -0.24 -0.22
CA SER A 77 -10.19 0.92 -0.95
C SER A 77 -10.59 2.05 -0.01
N LYS A 78 -11.17 1.73 1.15
CA LYS A 78 -11.54 2.73 2.16
C LYS A 78 -10.31 3.34 2.83
N TYR A 79 -9.34 2.52 3.23
CA TYR A 79 -8.11 3.02 3.84
C TYR A 79 -7.29 3.88 2.88
N VAL A 80 -7.22 3.50 1.61
CA VAL A 80 -6.57 4.31 0.57
C VAL A 80 -7.29 5.66 0.41
N TYR A 81 -8.62 5.65 0.36
CA TYR A 81 -9.41 6.89 0.30
C TYR A 81 -9.17 7.79 1.50
N GLU A 82 -9.24 7.24 2.72
CA GLU A 82 -9.02 7.99 3.96
C GLU A 82 -7.61 8.59 4.02
N ALA A 83 -6.59 7.79 3.70
CA ALA A 83 -5.21 8.25 3.65
C ALA A 83 -5.04 9.43 2.68
N ILE A 84 -5.53 9.27 1.44
CA ILE A 84 -5.43 10.33 0.43
C ILE A 84 -6.22 11.56 0.85
N ASN A 85 -7.45 11.39 1.34
CA ASN A 85 -8.29 12.49 1.80
C ASN A 85 -7.58 13.30 2.89
N ASN A 86 -7.01 12.64 3.90
CA ASN A 86 -6.29 13.29 4.98
C ASN A 86 -5.04 14.03 4.49
N ILE A 87 -4.36 13.53 3.45
CA ILE A 87 -3.19 14.18 2.83
C ILE A 87 -3.60 15.42 2.03
N VAL A 88 -4.59 15.29 1.13
CA VAL A 88 -4.95 16.37 0.19
C VAL A 88 -5.75 17.49 0.83
N THR A 89 -6.46 17.21 1.91
CA THR A 89 -7.21 18.22 2.67
C THR A 89 -6.36 18.92 3.73
N ASN A 90 -5.18 18.38 4.06
CA ASN A 90 -4.28 19.00 5.02
C ASN A 90 -3.59 20.24 4.41
N PRO A 91 -3.74 21.43 5.02
CA PRO A 91 -3.24 22.69 4.47
C PRO A 91 -1.71 22.77 4.39
N PHE A 92 -0.98 22.00 5.21
CA PHE A 92 0.49 22.00 5.25
C PHE A 92 1.13 20.99 4.31
N ILE A 93 0.36 20.02 3.82
CA ILE A 93 0.86 18.94 2.98
C ILE A 93 0.44 19.23 1.54
N ARG A 94 -0.86 19.12 1.26
CA ARG A 94 -1.52 19.43 -0.03
C ARG A 94 -0.70 19.05 -1.27
N THR A 95 -0.05 17.88 -1.22
CA THR A 95 0.90 17.41 -2.22
C THR A 95 0.35 16.22 -3.00
N ASN A 96 0.92 16.04 -4.18
CA ASN A 96 0.54 15.02 -5.13
C ASN A 96 0.96 13.63 -4.64
N THR A 97 -0.03 12.90 -4.16
CA THR A 97 -0.23 11.46 -4.45
C THR A 97 0.90 10.50 -4.13
N ALA A 98 0.77 9.85 -2.97
CA ALA A 98 1.34 8.55 -2.67
C ALA A 98 0.38 7.40 -3.03
N LEU A 99 -0.51 7.54 -4.04
CA LEU A 99 -1.55 6.55 -4.33
C LEU A 99 -0.97 5.15 -4.56
N GLY A 100 0.05 5.05 -5.43
CA GLY A 100 0.73 3.78 -5.70
C GLY A 100 1.38 3.18 -4.46
N TYR A 101 2.09 4.02 -3.69
CA TYR A 101 2.65 3.62 -2.40
C TYR A 101 1.60 3.08 -1.44
N LEU A 102 0.46 3.78 -1.28
CA LEU A 102 -0.61 3.39 -0.36
C LEU A 102 -1.30 2.09 -0.82
N LEU A 103 -1.53 1.95 -2.13
CA LEU A 103 -2.07 0.72 -2.72
C LEU A 103 -1.17 -0.50 -2.46
N LEU A 104 0.16 -0.32 -2.46
CA LEU A 104 1.11 -1.39 -2.14
C LEU A 104 1.20 -1.62 -0.62
N SER A 105 1.44 -0.57 0.15
CA SER A 105 1.87 -0.67 1.54
C SER A 105 0.74 -1.02 2.51
N ILE A 106 -0.50 -0.55 2.28
CA ILE A 106 -1.65 -0.86 3.15
C ILE A 106 -1.92 -2.37 3.18
N PRO A 107 -2.22 -3.03 2.04
CA PRO A 107 -2.44 -4.47 2.03
C PRO A 107 -1.19 -5.26 2.42
N LEU A 108 0.01 -4.81 2.05
CA LEU A 108 1.26 -5.49 2.44
C LEU A 108 1.45 -5.50 3.97
N THR A 109 1.22 -4.36 4.63
CA THR A 109 1.36 -4.24 6.10
C THR A 109 0.43 -5.21 6.81
N TYR A 110 -0.86 -5.21 6.43
CA TYR A 110 -1.84 -6.14 6.99
C TYR A 110 -1.42 -7.60 6.77
N SER A 111 -1.04 -7.94 5.53
CA SER A 111 -0.68 -9.30 5.14
C SER A 111 0.57 -9.80 5.85
N LEU A 112 1.60 -8.98 6.01
CA LEU A 112 2.82 -9.34 6.73
C LEU A 112 2.52 -9.68 8.19
N ILE A 113 1.70 -8.87 8.87
CA ILE A 113 1.36 -9.11 10.28
C ILE A 113 0.51 -10.37 10.41
N LYS A 114 -0.51 -10.55 9.57
CA LYS A 114 -1.29 -11.79 9.53
C LYS A 114 -0.43 -13.02 9.31
N CYS A 115 0.48 -12.98 8.34
CA CYS A 115 1.38 -14.08 8.06
C CYS A 115 2.36 -14.34 9.20
N SER A 116 2.82 -13.29 9.90
CA SER A 116 3.68 -13.44 11.08
C SER A 116 2.99 -14.13 12.26
N LEU A 117 1.66 -14.04 12.32
CA LEU A 117 0.82 -14.70 13.33
C LEU A 117 0.38 -16.12 12.92
N THR A 118 0.40 -16.41 11.62
CA THR A 118 -0.10 -17.68 11.06
C THR A 118 1.02 -18.69 10.83
N LEU A 119 2.18 -18.23 10.35
CA LEU A 119 3.33 -19.09 10.04
C LEU A 119 4.09 -19.47 11.31
N SER A 120 4.60 -20.70 11.36
CA SER A 120 5.54 -21.10 12.41
C SER A 120 6.88 -20.36 12.28
N GLN A 121 7.67 -20.37 13.36
CA GLN A 121 8.99 -19.71 13.38
C GLN A 121 9.95 -20.26 12.31
N LYS A 122 9.85 -21.55 11.94
CA LYS A 122 10.67 -22.14 10.87
C LYS A 122 10.18 -21.71 9.48
N GLU A 123 8.88 -21.50 9.33
CA GLU A 123 8.30 -21.08 8.05
C GLU A 123 8.57 -19.60 7.76
N ILE A 124 8.50 -18.74 8.79
CA ILE A 124 8.68 -17.29 8.63
C ILE A 124 10.12 -16.92 8.23
N THR A 125 11.11 -17.77 8.52
CA THR A 125 12.50 -17.56 8.09
C THR A 125 12.71 -17.82 6.59
N CYS A 126 11.80 -18.55 5.94
CA CYS A 126 11.84 -18.80 4.51
C CYS A 126 11.03 -17.73 3.75
N LEU A 127 11.73 -16.86 3.00
CA LEU A 127 11.08 -15.77 2.25
C LEU A 127 10.01 -16.26 1.25
N ASP A 128 10.19 -17.43 0.64
CA ASP A 128 9.20 -17.98 -0.29
C ASP A 128 7.90 -18.37 0.41
N ASN A 129 7.98 -18.88 1.64
CA ASN A 129 6.80 -19.19 2.45
C ASN A 129 6.08 -17.90 2.87
N VAL A 130 6.84 -16.88 3.28
CA VAL A 130 6.28 -15.57 3.62
C VAL A 130 5.59 -14.96 2.40
N ARG A 131 6.23 -14.95 1.23
CA ARG A 131 5.64 -14.44 -0.01
C ARG A 131 4.34 -15.17 -0.37
N LYS A 132 4.34 -16.51 -0.35
CA LYS A 132 3.13 -17.30 -0.62
C LYS A 132 1.98 -16.94 0.32
N CYS A 133 2.27 -16.81 1.62
CA CYS A 133 1.28 -16.39 2.60
C CYS A 133 0.77 -14.96 2.32
N VAL A 134 1.69 -14.01 2.14
CA VAL A 134 1.36 -12.59 1.88
C VAL A 134 0.50 -12.45 0.63
N GLY A 135 0.85 -13.15 -0.46
CA GLY A 135 0.08 -13.16 -1.69
C GLY A 135 -1.35 -13.68 -1.46
N LYS A 136 -1.50 -14.82 -0.75
CA LYS A 136 -2.81 -15.38 -0.43
C LYS A 136 -3.67 -14.41 0.40
N VAL A 137 -3.11 -13.84 1.46
CA VAL A 137 -3.84 -12.90 2.34
C VAL A 137 -4.21 -11.63 1.57
N THR A 138 -3.28 -11.09 0.78
CA THR A 138 -3.52 -9.87 -0.01
C THR A 138 -4.63 -10.07 -1.03
N ILE A 139 -4.60 -11.16 -1.81
CA ILE A 139 -5.62 -11.43 -2.82
C ILE A 139 -7.01 -11.57 -2.18
N ASP A 140 -7.13 -12.31 -1.07
CA ASP A 140 -8.40 -12.42 -0.33
C ASP A 140 -8.91 -11.05 0.12
N LEU A 141 -8.01 -10.19 0.58
CA LEU A 141 -8.33 -8.86 1.07
C LEU A 141 -8.78 -7.91 -0.05
N LEU A 142 -8.13 -7.96 -1.22
CA LEU A 142 -8.50 -7.21 -2.41
C LEU A 142 -9.88 -7.65 -2.96
N LYS A 143 -10.19 -8.95 -2.92
CA LYS A 143 -11.49 -9.48 -3.35
C LYS A 143 -12.64 -9.02 -2.46
N ARG A 144 -12.38 -8.81 -1.16
CA ARG A 144 -13.38 -8.31 -0.20
C ARG A 144 -13.54 -6.79 -0.22
N SER A 145 -12.52 -6.07 -0.68
CA SER A 145 -12.51 -4.61 -0.74
C SER A 145 -13.37 -4.13 -1.91
N ARG A 146 -14.29 -3.19 -1.68
CA ARG A 146 -15.17 -2.68 -2.74
C ARG A 146 -14.46 -1.59 -3.55
N ALA A 147 -14.59 -1.60 -4.87
CA ALA A 147 -13.92 -0.61 -5.72
C ALA A 147 -14.48 0.82 -5.57
N LYS A 148 -15.71 0.99 -5.04
CA LYS A 148 -16.38 2.30 -4.90
C LYS A 148 -15.51 3.39 -4.25
N SER A 149 -14.82 3.07 -3.14
CA SER A 149 -13.96 4.05 -2.46
C SER A 149 -12.70 4.35 -3.26
N PHE A 150 -12.15 3.34 -3.96
CA PHE A 150 -10.98 3.52 -4.84
C PHE A 150 -11.29 4.47 -6.00
N TYR A 151 -12.43 4.31 -6.66
CA TYR A 151 -12.90 5.25 -7.69
C TYR A 151 -13.13 6.67 -7.14
N SER A 152 -13.60 6.77 -5.89
CA SER A 152 -13.75 8.07 -5.24
C SER A 152 -12.39 8.73 -4.98
N THR A 153 -11.36 7.93 -4.66
CA THR A 153 -9.97 8.39 -4.59
C THR A 153 -9.48 8.86 -5.96
N LEU A 154 -9.70 8.10 -7.03
CA LEU A 154 -9.30 8.51 -8.39
C LEU A 154 -9.94 9.84 -8.80
N ARG A 155 -11.24 10.02 -8.54
CA ARG A 155 -11.93 11.30 -8.79
C ARG A 155 -11.38 12.45 -7.98
N MET A 156 -10.99 12.21 -6.73
CA MET A 156 -10.36 13.21 -5.86
C MET A 156 -9.01 13.66 -6.41
N LEU A 157 -8.23 12.73 -6.95
CA LEU A 157 -6.89 12.99 -7.47
C LEU A 157 -6.87 13.57 -8.88
N ARG A 158 -7.96 13.43 -9.64
CA ARG A 158 -8.11 13.96 -11.02
C ARG A 158 -6.92 13.58 -11.92
N PRO A 159 -6.67 12.27 -12.15
CA PRO A 159 -5.61 11.83 -13.06
C PRO A 159 -5.74 12.50 -14.43
N SER A 160 -4.60 12.87 -15.02
CA SER A 160 -4.54 13.57 -16.31
C SER A 160 -4.97 12.68 -17.49
N TYR A 161 -4.94 11.36 -17.30
CA TYR A 161 -5.45 10.37 -18.23
C TYR A 161 -6.93 10.09 -17.89
N THR A 162 -7.83 10.84 -18.50
CA THR A 162 -9.28 10.63 -18.45
C THR A 162 -9.76 9.81 -19.65
N ASP A 163 -8.96 8.86 -20.10
CA ASP A 163 -9.33 8.04 -21.25
C ASP A 163 -10.54 7.17 -20.90
N VAL A 164 -11.49 7.13 -21.85
CA VAL A 164 -12.70 6.32 -21.75
C VAL A 164 -12.30 4.86 -21.86
N PHE A 165 -12.40 4.11 -20.77
CA PHE A 165 -12.20 2.66 -20.79
C PHE A 165 -13.40 1.97 -21.42
N VAL A 166 -13.19 1.28 -22.54
CA VAL A 166 -14.19 0.40 -23.15
C VAL A 166 -14.02 -1.00 -22.56
N GLY A 167 -14.96 -1.45 -21.72
CA GLY A 167 -14.91 -2.78 -21.09
C GLY A 167 -15.82 -2.93 -19.87
N ILE A 168 -15.57 -3.96 -19.06
CA ILE A 168 -16.31 -4.25 -17.81
C ILE A 168 -15.94 -3.26 -16.70
N ILE A 169 -14.78 -2.61 -16.81
CA ILE A 169 -14.30 -1.62 -15.84
C ILE A 169 -14.97 -0.27 -16.12
N PRO A 170 -15.71 0.31 -15.16
CA PRO A 170 -16.35 1.59 -15.35
C PRO A 170 -15.32 2.72 -15.47
N ASP A 171 -15.67 3.78 -16.18
CA ASP A 171 -14.90 5.03 -16.22
C ASP A 171 -14.78 5.66 -14.83
N ILE A 172 -13.72 6.43 -14.58
CA ILE A 172 -13.54 7.18 -13.32
C ILE A 172 -14.75 8.09 -13.04
N ASN A 173 -15.34 8.66 -14.09
CA ASN A 173 -16.51 9.54 -14.06
C ASN A 173 -17.84 8.78 -14.07
N TYR A 174 -17.83 7.44 -14.06
CA TYR A 174 -19.05 6.65 -13.99
C TYR A 174 -19.84 6.96 -12.71
N SER A 175 -21.10 7.35 -12.89
CA SER A 175 -22.01 7.79 -11.83
C SER A 175 -22.92 6.68 -11.27
N GLY A 176 -22.90 5.48 -11.87
CA GLY A 176 -23.68 4.34 -11.42
C GLY A 176 -23.10 3.60 -10.22
N ASN A 177 -23.75 2.52 -9.80
CA ASN A 177 -23.26 1.66 -8.71
C ASN A 177 -22.07 0.83 -9.20
N ILE A 178 -20.93 0.93 -8.51
CA ILE A 178 -19.74 0.14 -8.81
C ILE A 178 -19.77 -1.11 -7.92
N GLU A 179 -20.20 -2.22 -8.50
CA GLU A 179 -20.34 -3.51 -7.81
C GLU A 179 -19.09 -4.39 -7.86
N LEU A 180 -18.03 -3.91 -8.50
CA LEU A 180 -16.75 -4.60 -8.60
C LEU A 180 -15.95 -4.56 -7.28
N SER A 181 -15.21 -5.63 -7.02
CA SER A 181 -14.14 -5.67 -6.04
C SER A 181 -12.91 -4.90 -6.53
N LEU A 182 -12.05 -4.48 -5.60
CA LEU A 182 -10.77 -3.88 -5.93
C LEU A 182 -9.88 -4.87 -6.70
N PHE A 183 -9.96 -6.16 -6.38
CA PHE A 183 -9.23 -7.21 -7.11
C PHE A 183 -9.59 -7.24 -8.60
N GLU A 184 -10.88 -7.19 -8.94
CA GLU A 184 -11.32 -7.18 -10.34
C GLU A 184 -10.77 -5.96 -11.07
N VAL A 185 -10.97 -4.77 -10.52
CA VAL A 185 -10.45 -3.52 -11.11
C VAL A 185 -8.95 -3.58 -11.34
N LEU A 186 -8.18 -4.00 -10.33
CA LEU A 186 -6.73 -4.09 -10.44
C LEU A 186 -6.28 -5.16 -11.45
N THR A 187 -6.97 -6.29 -11.53
CA THR A 187 -6.65 -7.36 -12.49
C THR A 187 -6.71 -6.85 -13.93
N TYR A 188 -7.73 -6.05 -14.27
CA TYR A 188 -7.83 -5.45 -15.61
C TYR A 188 -6.73 -4.42 -15.87
N SER A 189 -6.29 -3.66 -14.86
CA SER A 189 -5.21 -2.69 -15.01
C SER A 189 -3.79 -3.30 -15.00
N ALA A 190 -3.62 -4.52 -14.47
CA ALA A 190 -2.32 -5.16 -14.23
C ALA A 190 -1.49 -5.42 -15.50
N TYR A 191 -2.09 -5.34 -16.70
CA TYR A 191 -1.35 -5.43 -17.96
C TYR A 191 -0.43 -4.22 -18.19
N MET A 192 -0.85 -3.03 -17.76
CA MET A 192 -0.14 -1.77 -18.00
C MET A 192 0.39 -1.11 -16.71
N ASP A 193 -0.21 -1.41 -15.56
CA ASP A 193 0.15 -0.83 -14.27
C ASP A 193 0.98 -1.81 -13.42
N LEU A 194 2.24 -1.44 -13.16
CA LEU A 194 3.17 -2.20 -12.33
C LEU A 194 2.68 -2.36 -10.88
N ILE A 195 2.00 -1.37 -10.31
CA ILE A 195 1.46 -1.43 -8.94
C ILE A 195 0.36 -2.49 -8.88
N ALA A 196 -0.57 -2.43 -9.83
CA ALA A 196 -1.66 -3.39 -9.92
C ALA A 196 -1.11 -4.81 -10.16
N LYS A 197 -0.13 -4.97 -11.06
CA LYS A 197 0.53 -6.24 -11.31
C LYS A 197 1.20 -6.82 -10.06
N GLU A 198 1.96 -6.00 -9.35
CA GLU A 198 2.65 -6.40 -8.13
C GLU A 198 1.67 -6.89 -7.06
N LEU A 199 0.52 -6.22 -6.90
CA LEU A 199 -0.54 -6.60 -5.97
C LEU A 199 -1.18 -7.96 -6.33
N ILE A 200 -1.57 -8.12 -7.59
CA ILE A 200 -2.27 -9.31 -8.07
C ILE A 200 -1.35 -10.54 -8.08
N ASP A 201 -0.07 -10.36 -8.38
CA ASP A 201 0.93 -11.44 -8.42
C ASP A 201 1.52 -11.77 -7.02
N GLY A 202 1.07 -11.07 -5.96
CA GLY A 202 1.48 -11.33 -4.58
C GLY A 202 2.91 -10.89 -4.27
N TYR A 203 3.26 -9.68 -4.69
CA TYR A 203 4.50 -8.98 -4.41
C TYR A 203 5.82 -9.63 -4.91
N PRO A 204 5.90 -10.14 -6.15
CA PRO A 204 7.14 -10.73 -6.67
C PRO A 204 8.33 -9.77 -6.63
N LEU A 205 8.19 -8.53 -7.12
CA LEU A 205 9.30 -7.59 -7.24
C LEU A 205 9.78 -7.12 -5.87
N THR A 206 8.87 -6.92 -4.93
CA THR A 206 9.16 -6.54 -3.54
C THR A 206 10.01 -7.61 -2.88
N PHE A 207 9.63 -8.89 -2.98
CA PHE A 207 10.37 -9.98 -2.35
C PHE A 207 11.71 -10.27 -3.07
N ILE A 208 11.78 -10.13 -4.40
CA ILE A 208 13.04 -10.20 -5.15
C ILE A 208 13.99 -9.09 -4.68
N THR A 209 13.48 -7.87 -4.53
CA THR A 209 14.27 -6.72 -4.09
C THR A 209 14.75 -6.89 -2.65
N LEU A 210 13.89 -7.36 -1.75
CA LEU A 210 14.26 -7.68 -0.37
C LEU A 210 15.39 -8.72 -0.31
N LYS A 211 15.32 -9.77 -1.13
CA LYS A 211 16.37 -10.80 -1.21
C LYS A 211 17.70 -10.19 -1.67
N LYS A 212 17.68 -9.31 -2.68
CA LYS A 212 18.88 -8.60 -3.16
C LYS A 212 19.46 -7.69 -2.08
N LEU A 213 18.62 -6.90 -1.41
CA LEU A 213 19.06 -5.99 -0.33
C LEU A 213 19.70 -6.77 0.84
N ARG A 214 19.13 -7.91 1.22
CA ARG A 214 19.74 -8.78 2.26
C ARG A 214 21.11 -9.32 1.84
N SER A 215 21.28 -9.71 0.57
CA SER A 215 22.59 -10.11 0.04
C SER A 215 23.60 -8.98 0.18
N LEU A 216 23.23 -7.78 -0.29
CA LEU A 216 24.09 -6.60 -0.23
C LEU A 216 24.47 -6.25 1.21
N CYS A 217 23.52 -6.25 2.15
CA CYS A 217 23.81 -6.01 3.57
C CYS A 217 24.83 -7.00 4.15
N SER A 218 24.71 -8.28 3.78
CA SER A 218 25.67 -9.31 4.18
C SER A 218 27.05 -9.07 3.57
N GLU A 219 27.12 -8.58 2.33
CA GLU A 219 28.38 -8.27 1.64
C GLU A 219 29.08 -7.04 2.26
N ILE A 220 28.33 -6.01 2.67
CA ILE A 220 28.87 -4.80 3.28
C ILE A 220 28.99 -4.86 4.81
N ASN A 221 28.69 -6.02 5.41
CA ASN A 221 28.76 -6.29 6.85
C ASN A 221 27.96 -5.29 7.72
N VAL A 222 26.82 -4.82 7.20
CA VAL A 222 25.88 -3.95 7.92
C VAL A 222 24.75 -4.80 8.45
N LYS A 223 24.37 -4.60 9.72
CA LYS A 223 23.20 -5.26 10.29
C LYS A 223 21.92 -4.75 9.61
N CYS A 224 21.36 -5.63 8.80
CA CYS A 224 20.00 -5.64 8.28
C CYS A 224 19.38 -7.00 8.68
#